data_AF-A0A1X7K7K7-F1
#
_entry.id   AF-A0A1X7K7K7-F1
#
_cell.length_a   1.000
_cell.length_b   1.000
_cell.length_c   1.000
_cell.angle_alpha   90.00
_cell.angle_beta   90.00
_cell.angle_gamma   90.00
#
_symmetry.space_group_name_H-M   'P 1'
#
loop_
_entity.id
_entity.type
_entity.pdbx_description
1 polymer ?
#
loop_
_entity_poly.entity_id
_entity_poly.type
_entity_poly.pdbx_seq_one_letter_code
_entity_poly.pdbx_strand_id
1 'polypeptide(L)'
;MKKILYIVYIVALVPFLTGCFEEPGTSKLITDFTDQGFVEIVEANGGASPTKNFIAVPDGQNVASSITVSFGGAVSNSAVELTYEVDSEASTAVEGVDFEMISESTITIPAGEYTAPINFEVSDDNLQVDNPVTIVFRITNASVPILEEYAEATVTLAVSCPAPDAIFGTYNVVTTGTTPAEAEGVTNVVEITSVDGSDTQLQFSDVTGGLYKNHYESADNPGIVNYVCGDLVMVDQDDTVYGGDVFNGTGSYDASTGQLTLSWSNGFGDAGITVLTKQ
;
A
#
# COMPACT_ATOMS: atom_id res chain seq x y z
N MET A 1 5.54 -52.71 -53.96
CA MET A 1 5.91 -51.29 -53.73
C MET A 1 5.19 -50.63 -52.55
N LYS A 2 3.93 -50.98 -52.22
CA LYS A 2 3.23 -50.40 -51.06
C LYS A 2 3.85 -50.70 -49.68
N LYS A 3 4.49 -51.87 -49.49
CA LYS A 3 5.08 -52.25 -48.19
C LYS A 3 6.39 -51.52 -47.84
N ILE A 4 7.12 -51.02 -48.83
CA ILE A 4 8.36 -50.25 -48.62
C ILE A 4 8.03 -48.79 -48.29
N LEU A 5 6.92 -48.26 -48.81
CA LEU A 5 6.47 -46.89 -48.53
C LEU A 5 6.11 -46.67 -47.05
N TYR A 6 5.53 -47.68 -46.39
CA TYR A 6 5.18 -47.58 -44.96
C TYR A 6 6.40 -47.62 -44.03
N ILE A 7 7.46 -48.32 -44.41
CA ILE A 7 8.69 -48.39 -43.60
C ILE A 7 9.45 -47.05 -43.67
N VAL A 8 9.46 -46.39 -44.83
CA VAL A 8 10.06 -45.05 -44.98
C VAL A 8 9.26 -44.01 -44.19
N TYR A 9 7.93 -44.12 -44.12
CA TYR A 9 7.10 -43.22 -43.30
C TYR A 9 7.34 -43.38 -41.80
N ILE A 10 7.54 -44.62 -41.32
CA ILE A 10 7.77 -44.87 -39.88
C ILE A 10 9.18 -44.43 -39.47
N VAL A 11 10.20 -44.63 -40.31
CA VAL A 11 11.60 -44.22 -40.01
C VAL A 11 11.77 -42.68 -40.08
N ALA A 12 11.01 -41.98 -40.92
CA ALA A 12 11.01 -40.51 -40.99
C ALA A 12 10.29 -39.82 -39.81
N LEU A 13 9.51 -40.56 -39.01
CA LEU A 13 8.78 -40.05 -37.84
C LEU A 13 9.54 -40.21 -36.52
N VAL A 14 10.62 -41.00 -36.49
CA VAL A 14 11.46 -41.22 -35.30
C VAL A 14 12.23 -39.96 -34.85
N PRO A 15 12.81 -39.10 -35.72
CA PRO A 15 13.53 -37.91 -35.27
C PRO A 15 12.62 -36.76 -34.79
N PHE A 16 11.29 -36.88 -34.93
CA PHE A 16 10.32 -35.91 -34.39
C PHE A 16 9.87 -36.22 -32.95
N LEU A 17 10.31 -37.34 -32.37
CA LEU A 17 9.96 -37.73 -31.00
C LEU A 17 11.05 -37.45 -29.97
N THR A 18 12.17 -36.82 -30.35
CA THR A 18 13.23 -36.37 -29.43
C THR A 18 13.20 -34.87 -29.17
N GLY A 19 12.10 -34.19 -29.50
CA GLY A 19 11.85 -32.82 -29.06
C GLY A 19 11.51 -32.78 -27.58
N CYS A 20 12.47 -33.10 -26.70
CA CYS A 20 12.48 -32.49 -25.39
C CYS A 20 12.67 -31.00 -25.65
N PHE A 21 11.58 -30.25 -25.55
CA PHE A 21 11.68 -28.83 -25.25
C PHE A 21 12.49 -28.75 -23.95
N GLU A 22 13.77 -28.39 -24.04
CA GLU A 22 14.42 -27.71 -22.93
C GLU A 22 13.67 -26.40 -22.81
N GLU A 23 12.67 -26.38 -21.93
CA GLU A 23 11.98 -25.17 -21.53
C GLU A 23 13.06 -24.26 -20.92
N PRO A 24 13.29 -23.04 -21.45
CA PRO A 24 14.27 -22.14 -20.87
C PRO A 24 13.86 -21.85 -19.42
N GLY A 25 14.60 -22.41 -18.46
CA GLY A 25 14.30 -22.28 -17.02
C GLY A 25 14.10 -23.60 -16.26
N THR A 26 13.77 -24.72 -16.91
CA THR A 26 13.50 -26.00 -16.20
C THR A 26 14.72 -26.93 -16.07
N SER A 27 15.91 -26.50 -16.51
CA SER A 27 17.12 -27.33 -16.51
C SER A 27 17.90 -27.28 -15.19
N LYS A 28 17.47 -26.50 -14.20
CA LYS A 28 18.05 -26.47 -12.85
C LYS A 28 17.02 -26.99 -11.86
N LEU A 29 17.16 -28.22 -11.43
CA LEU A 29 16.36 -28.75 -10.33
C LEU A 29 16.99 -28.27 -9.02
N ILE A 30 16.19 -28.04 -7.97
CA ILE A 30 16.70 -27.82 -6.59
C ILE A 30 17.70 -28.92 -6.18
N THR A 31 17.55 -30.12 -6.75
CA THR A 31 18.46 -31.26 -6.56
C THR A 31 19.87 -31.06 -7.12
N ASP A 32 20.09 -30.08 -8.00
CA ASP A 32 21.41 -29.78 -8.58
C ASP A 32 22.31 -29.02 -7.60
N PHE A 33 21.74 -28.53 -6.48
CA PHE A 33 22.44 -27.77 -5.45
C PHE A 33 22.65 -28.55 -4.14
N THR A 34 22.35 -29.86 -4.10
CA THR A 34 22.36 -30.63 -2.84
C THR A 34 23.73 -30.70 -2.16
N ASP A 35 24.81 -30.58 -2.92
CA ASP A 35 26.18 -30.79 -2.43
C ASP A 35 26.90 -29.49 -2.02
N GLN A 36 26.48 -28.34 -2.55
CA GLN A 36 27.09 -27.03 -2.28
C GLN A 36 26.13 -26.06 -1.56
N GLY A 37 24.84 -26.39 -1.55
CA GLY A 37 23.77 -25.47 -1.17
C GLY A 37 23.61 -24.32 -2.16
N PHE A 38 22.65 -23.44 -1.88
CA PHE A 38 22.39 -22.23 -2.63
C PHE A 38 21.87 -21.12 -1.71
N VAL A 39 21.85 -19.88 -2.20
CA VAL A 39 21.15 -18.77 -1.55
C VAL A 39 20.00 -18.26 -2.39
N GLU A 40 18.97 -17.79 -1.71
CA GLU A 40 17.79 -17.13 -2.29
C GLU A 40 17.31 -16.01 -1.37
N ILE A 41 16.53 -15.08 -1.92
CA ILE A 41 15.68 -14.21 -1.12
C ILE A 41 14.38 -15.00 -0.86
N VAL A 42 14.07 -15.25 0.40
CA VAL A 42 12.90 -16.05 0.81
C VAL A 42 11.62 -15.44 0.27
N GLU A 43 11.54 -14.11 0.34
CA GLU A 43 10.40 -13.37 -0.18
C GLU A 43 10.15 -13.75 -1.63
N ALA A 44 11.19 -13.94 -2.48
CA ALA A 44 11.13 -14.27 -3.90
C ALA A 44 10.43 -15.60 -4.25
N ASN A 45 10.33 -16.56 -3.32
CA ASN A 45 9.87 -17.95 -3.54
C ASN A 45 8.35 -18.11 -3.76
N GLY A 46 7.59 -17.00 -3.91
CA GLY A 46 6.13 -16.98 -4.03
C GLY A 46 5.56 -17.15 -5.46
N GLY A 47 6.40 -17.09 -6.50
CA GLY A 47 5.99 -17.17 -7.91
C GLY A 47 5.28 -15.91 -8.40
N ALA A 48 5.96 -15.13 -9.25
CA ALA A 48 5.73 -13.72 -9.61
C ALA A 48 6.18 -12.74 -8.52
N SER A 49 7.08 -11.80 -8.88
CA SER A 49 7.73 -10.81 -8.01
C SER A 49 6.93 -10.55 -6.73
N PRO A 50 7.33 -11.16 -5.61
CA PRO A 50 6.48 -11.25 -4.43
C PRO A 50 6.46 -9.92 -3.71
N THR A 51 5.42 -9.17 -4.02
CA THR A 51 5.04 -7.93 -3.36
C THR A 51 4.79 -8.20 -1.87
N LYS A 52 5.71 -7.75 -1.02
CA LYS A 52 5.45 -7.55 0.40
C LYS A 52 4.84 -6.17 0.57
N ASN A 53 3.58 -6.11 1.01
CA ASN A 53 2.93 -4.84 1.36
C ASN A 53 3.33 -4.44 2.77
N PHE A 54 3.91 -3.25 2.88
CA PHE A 54 4.03 -2.55 4.14
C PHE A 54 2.83 -1.63 4.32
N ILE A 55 2.36 -1.52 5.55
CA ILE A 55 1.39 -0.51 5.97
C ILE A 55 2.05 0.24 7.09
N ALA A 56 2.36 1.49 6.83
CA ALA A 56 2.98 2.38 7.77
C ALA A 56 2.04 3.56 8.05
N VAL A 57 2.26 4.30 9.15
CA VAL A 57 1.33 5.29 9.69
C VAL A 57 2.11 6.58 9.92
N PRO A 58 1.79 7.69 9.22
CA PRO A 58 2.54 8.93 9.32
C PRO A 58 2.47 9.54 10.74
N ASP A 59 3.47 9.24 11.58
CA ASP A 59 3.54 9.66 12.98
C ASP A 59 4.86 10.40 13.32
N GLY A 60 5.68 10.72 12.32
CA GLY A 60 6.99 11.32 12.54
C GLY A 60 8.11 10.31 12.80
N GLN A 61 7.86 8.99 12.74
CA GLN A 61 8.85 7.94 13.01
C GLN A 61 8.97 6.98 11.84
N ASN A 62 10.22 6.63 11.49
CA ASN A 62 10.45 5.56 10.54
C ASN A 62 10.00 4.20 11.10
N VAL A 63 9.54 3.32 10.21
CA VAL A 63 9.11 1.96 10.53
C VAL A 63 10.20 0.95 10.16
N ALA A 64 10.69 0.20 11.15
CA ALA A 64 11.70 -0.84 10.92
C ALA A 64 11.13 -2.03 10.14
N SER A 65 11.93 -2.55 9.21
CA SER A 65 11.54 -3.59 8.27
C SER A 65 12.72 -4.49 7.88
N SER A 66 12.40 -5.64 7.28
CA SER A 66 13.40 -6.55 6.72
C SER A 66 12.86 -7.44 5.61
N ILE A 67 13.79 -7.92 4.77
CA ILE A 67 13.64 -9.12 3.95
C ILE A 67 14.61 -10.20 4.44
N THR A 68 14.38 -11.45 4.06
CA THR A 68 15.15 -12.60 4.53
C THR A 68 15.90 -13.25 3.38
N VAL A 69 17.21 -13.40 3.54
CA VAL A 69 17.99 -14.30 2.69
C VAL A 69 18.09 -15.66 3.38
N SER A 70 17.98 -16.74 2.60
CA SER A 70 18.11 -18.10 3.10
C SER A 70 19.21 -18.86 2.40
N PHE A 71 19.69 -19.89 3.09
CA PHE A 71 20.57 -20.92 2.57
C PHE A 71 19.77 -22.21 2.39
N GLY A 72 19.65 -22.68 1.14
CA GLY A 72 19.00 -23.94 0.80
C GLY A 72 20.03 -25.06 0.67
N GLY A 73 19.88 -26.14 1.44
CA GLY A 73 20.78 -27.29 1.38
C GLY A 73 20.96 -28.00 2.72
N ALA A 74 21.93 -28.91 2.80
CA ALA A 74 22.36 -29.46 4.09
C ALA A 74 23.10 -28.38 4.90
N VAL A 75 22.82 -28.28 6.20
CA VAL A 75 23.38 -27.23 7.08
C VAL A 75 24.88 -27.02 6.82
N SER A 76 25.25 -25.76 6.53
CA SER A 76 26.63 -25.40 6.29
C SER A 76 27.42 -25.29 7.59
N ASN A 77 28.59 -25.90 7.64
CA ASN A 77 29.53 -25.75 8.76
C ASN A 77 30.44 -24.52 8.61
N SER A 78 30.32 -23.79 7.50
CA SER A 78 30.98 -22.51 7.24
C SER A 78 29.93 -21.40 7.11
N ALA A 79 30.30 -20.18 7.49
CA ALA A 79 29.46 -19.03 7.20
C ALA A 79 29.30 -18.85 5.69
N VAL A 80 28.11 -18.43 5.26
CA VAL A 80 27.81 -18.11 3.86
C VAL A 80 27.79 -16.59 3.75
N GLU A 81 28.67 -16.05 2.91
CA GLU A 81 28.72 -14.62 2.62
C GLU A 81 27.99 -14.34 1.33
N LEU A 82 27.16 -13.30 1.31
CA LEU A 82 26.49 -12.82 0.11
C LEU A 82 26.49 -11.30 0.06
N THR A 83 26.52 -10.77 -1.16
CA THR A 83 26.40 -9.35 -1.45
C THR A 83 25.08 -9.13 -2.18
N TYR A 84 24.34 -8.11 -1.77
CA TYR A 84 23.14 -7.66 -2.43
C TYR A 84 23.23 -6.17 -2.78
N GLU A 85 22.33 -5.72 -3.63
CA GLU A 85 22.11 -4.32 -3.95
C GLU A 85 20.61 -4.01 -3.94
N VAL A 86 20.29 -2.73 -3.83
CA VAL A 86 18.99 -2.20 -4.26
C VAL A 86 19.15 -1.74 -5.70
N ASP A 87 18.36 -2.33 -6.61
CA ASP A 87 18.33 -1.90 -8.01
C ASP A 87 17.56 -0.58 -8.12
N SER A 88 18.29 0.54 -8.14
CA SER A 88 17.70 1.88 -8.26
C SER A 88 17.01 2.14 -9.60
N GLU A 89 17.31 1.38 -10.65
CA GLU A 89 16.65 1.54 -11.97
C GLU A 89 15.33 0.78 -12.02
N ALA A 90 15.23 -0.35 -11.32
CA ALA A 90 14.00 -1.13 -11.19
C ALA A 90 13.10 -0.68 -10.02
N SER A 91 13.66 0.05 -9.05
CA SER A 91 12.92 0.60 -7.92
C SER A 91 12.24 1.92 -8.28
N THR A 92 11.06 2.16 -7.70
CA THR A 92 10.43 3.49 -7.70
C THR A 92 10.63 4.21 -6.37
N ALA A 93 10.96 3.47 -5.30
CA ALA A 93 11.37 4.01 -4.02
C ALA A 93 12.82 4.52 -4.09
N VAL A 94 13.10 5.62 -3.42
CA VAL A 94 14.39 6.31 -3.38
C VAL A 94 15.01 6.19 -1.99
N GLU A 95 16.21 5.63 -1.91
CA GLU A 95 16.97 5.54 -0.65
C GLU A 95 17.30 6.94 -0.12
N GLY A 96 17.13 7.15 1.19
CA GLY A 96 17.24 8.44 1.87
C GLY A 96 16.00 9.34 1.74
N VAL A 97 14.98 8.91 0.99
CA VAL A 97 13.67 9.58 0.90
C VAL A 97 12.56 8.66 1.41
N ASP A 98 12.40 7.48 0.80
CA ASP A 98 11.31 6.55 1.12
C ASP A 98 11.76 5.47 2.12
N PHE A 99 13.06 5.16 2.15
CA PHE A 99 13.65 4.18 3.06
C PHE A 99 15.15 4.45 3.30
N GLU A 100 15.71 3.87 4.36
CA GLU A 100 17.13 3.88 4.67
C GLU A 100 17.63 2.47 4.97
N MET A 101 18.76 2.07 4.39
CA MET A 101 19.36 0.76 4.65
C MET A 101 20.07 0.73 6.00
N ILE A 102 19.74 -0.27 6.83
CA ILE A 102 20.41 -0.50 8.13
C ILE A 102 21.49 -1.57 8.00
N SER A 103 21.22 -2.61 7.22
CA SER A 103 22.20 -3.64 6.91
C SER A 103 23.24 -3.13 5.91
N GLU A 104 24.50 -3.55 6.07
CA GLU A 104 25.52 -3.38 5.03
C GLU A 104 25.15 -4.19 3.79
N SER A 105 25.74 -3.88 2.63
CA SER A 105 25.50 -4.60 1.36
C SER A 105 26.02 -6.03 1.36
N THR A 106 26.88 -6.38 2.31
CA THR A 106 27.36 -7.76 2.51
C THR A 106 26.76 -8.34 3.78
N ILE A 107 26.09 -9.48 3.64
CA ILE A 107 25.43 -10.21 4.72
C ILE A 107 26.13 -11.55 4.93
N THR A 108 26.14 -11.99 6.17
CA THR A 108 26.64 -13.29 6.55
C THR A 108 25.51 -14.12 7.15
N ILE A 109 25.23 -15.28 6.56
CA ILE A 109 24.47 -16.34 7.22
C ILE A 109 25.48 -17.13 8.07
N PRO A 110 25.38 -17.11 9.42
CA PRO A 110 26.35 -17.78 10.28
C PRO A 110 26.42 -19.29 10.01
N ALA A 111 27.57 -19.91 10.31
CA ALA A 111 27.70 -21.36 10.26
C ALA A 111 26.67 -22.03 11.19
N GLY A 112 25.97 -23.05 10.69
CA GLY A 112 24.89 -23.72 11.43
C GLY A 112 23.51 -23.07 11.27
N GLU A 113 23.42 -21.87 10.70
CA GLU A 113 22.16 -21.15 10.47
C GLU A 113 21.69 -21.29 9.02
N TYR A 114 20.40 -21.02 8.80
CA TYR A 114 19.78 -21.08 7.46
C TYR A 114 19.36 -19.72 6.93
N THR A 115 19.33 -18.69 7.75
CA THR A 115 18.75 -17.40 7.36
C THR A 115 19.52 -16.23 7.94
N ALA A 116 19.51 -15.10 7.24
CA ALA A 116 19.93 -13.81 7.77
C ALA A 116 18.97 -12.72 7.26
N PRO A 117 18.71 -11.66 8.05
CA PRO A 117 17.89 -10.54 7.60
C PRO A 117 18.71 -9.48 6.87
N ILE A 118 18.09 -8.84 5.88
CA ILE A 118 18.48 -7.54 5.34
C ILE A 118 17.53 -6.52 5.96
N ASN A 119 18.04 -5.69 6.87
CA ASN A 119 17.24 -4.72 7.62
C ASN A 119 17.27 -3.34 6.94
N PHE A 120 16.13 -2.67 6.96
CA PHE A 120 15.96 -1.31 6.48
C PHE A 120 14.87 -0.60 7.29
N GLU A 121 14.85 0.71 7.25
CA GLU A 121 13.80 1.55 7.84
C GLU A 121 13.01 2.23 6.72
N VAL A 122 11.70 2.32 6.87
CA VAL A 122 10.80 2.98 5.91
C VAL A 122 10.43 4.36 6.47
N SER A 123 10.62 5.41 5.67
CA SER A 123 10.18 6.77 5.97
C SER A 123 8.75 6.97 5.48
N ASP A 124 7.81 6.49 6.28
CA ASP A 124 6.39 6.42 5.92
C ASP A 124 5.68 7.76 5.85
N ASP A 125 6.17 8.77 6.57
CA ASP A 125 5.72 10.17 6.43
C ASP A 125 5.87 10.72 5.01
N ASN A 126 6.79 10.17 4.20
CA ASN A 126 7.00 10.57 2.81
C ASN A 126 6.14 9.78 1.82
N LEU A 127 5.46 8.72 2.27
CA LEU A 127 4.64 7.87 1.41
C LEU A 127 3.25 8.46 1.21
N GLN A 128 2.67 8.16 0.05
CA GLN A 128 1.34 8.62 -0.34
C GLN A 128 0.38 7.44 -0.46
N VAL A 129 -0.84 7.60 0.09
CA VAL A 129 -1.86 6.53 0.14
C VAL A 129 -2.22 6.03 -1.27
N ASP A 130 -2.24 6.91 -2.27
CA ASP A 130 -2.64 6.62 -3.64
C ASP A 130 -1.46 6.36 -4.60
N ASN A 131 -0.22 6.43 -4.11
CA ASN A 131 0.99 6.24 -4.92
C ASN A 131 2.01 5.34 -4.19
N PRO A 132 1.76 4.02 -4.12
CA PRO A 132 2.71 3.08 -3.53
C PRO A 132 3.99 3.00 -4.36
N VAL A 133 5.13 2.86 -3.67
CA VAL A 133 6.46 2.77 -4.28
C VAL A 133 7.08 1.39 -4.03
N THR A 134 8.09 1.01 -4.81
CA THR A 134 8.70 -0.32 -4.75
C THR A 134 10.21 -0.27 -4.59
N ILE A 135 10.74 -1.15 -3.75
CA ILE A 135 12.17 -1.44 -3.61
C ILE A 135 12.45 -2.79 -4.28
N VAL A 136 13.45 -2.85 -5.14
CA VAL A 136 13.92 -4.10 -5.77
C VAL A 136 15.26 -4.50 -5.17
N PHE A 137 15.28 -5.57 -4.39
CA PHE A 137 16.50 -6.15 -3.82
C PHE A 137 17.03 -7.25 -4.74
N ARG A 138 18.35 -7.27 -4.97
CA ARG A 138 18.99 -8.29 -5.81
C ARG A 138 20.28 -8.81 -5.20
N ILE A 139 20.44 -10.13 -5.13
CA ILE A 139 21.71 -10.77 -4.79
C ILE A 139 22.65 -10.67 -6.00
N THR A 140 23.81 -10.07 -5.81
CA THR A 140 24.81 -9.85 -6.89
C THR A 140 25.98 -10.82 -6.81
N ASN A 141 26.27 -11.34 -5.62
CA ASN A 141 27.35 -12.31 -5.41
C ASN A 141 27.09 -13.15 -4.15
N ALA A 142 27.61 -14.38 -4.11
CA ALA A 142 27.56 -15.23 -2.92
C ALA A 142 28.71 -16.24 -2.91
N SER A 143 29.09 -16.71 -1.72
CA SER A 143 30.12 -17.75 -1.54
C SER A 143 29.65 -19.15 -1.94
N VAL A 144 28.34 -19.31 -2.20
CA VAL A 144 27.68 -20.51 -2.72
C VAL A 144 26.84 -20.10 -3.94
N PRO A 145 26.39 -21.05 -4.79
CA PRO A 145 25.53 -20.72 -5.92
C PRO A 145 24.29 -19.89 -5.54
N ILE A 146 23.91 -18.95 -6.41
CA ILE A 146 22.65 -18.20 -6.27
C ILE A 146 21.57 -18.96 -7.03
N LEU A 147 20.39 -19.10 -6.42
CA LEU A 147 19.21 -19.59 -7.13
C LEU A 147 18.59 -18.42 -7.91
N GLU A 148 18.99 -18.28 -9.17
CA GLU A 148 18.68 -17.12 -10.03
C GLU A 148 17.20 -16.74 -10.09
N GLU A 149 16.29 -17.72 -10.04
CA GLU A 149 14.83 -17.47 -10.04
C GLU A 149 14.36 -16.68 -8.80
N TYR A 150 15.12 -16.77 -7.71
CA TYR A 150 14.85 -16.15 -6.41
C TYR A 150 15.98 -15.23 -5.95
N ALA A 151 16.80 -14.74 -6.89
CA ALA A 151 17.87 -13.80 -6.61
C ALA A 151 17.36 -12.36 -6.43
N GLU A 152 16.13 -12.08 -6.84
CA GLU A 152 15.52 -10.74 -6.83
C GLU A 152 14.15 -10.75 -6.13
N ALA A 153 13.86 -9.73 -5.32
CA ALA A 153 12.59 -9.55 -4.66
C ALA A 153 12.12 -8.09 -4.72
N THR A 154 10.82 -7.90 -5.00
CA THR A 154 10.19 -6.57 -5.04
C THR A 154 9.35 -6.35 -3.78
N VAL A 155 9.76 -5.40 -2.96
CA VAL A 155 8.98 -4.94 -1.80
C VAL A 155 8.12 -3.76 -2.22
N THR A 156 6.85 -3.72 -1.83
CA THR A 156 5.95 -2.57 -2.07
C THR A 156 5.68 -1.85 -0.76
N LEU A 157 6.04 -0.57 -0.73
CA LEU A 157 5.75 0.32 0.37
C LEU A 157 4.41 0.99 0.11
N ALA A 158 3.47 0.77 1.02
CA ALA A 158 2.20 1.47 1.05
C ALA A 158 1.99 2.07 2.44
N VAL A 159 1.15 3.09 2.50
CA VAL A 159 0.79 3.77 3.74
C VAL A 159 -0.72 3.66 3.92
N SER A 160 -1.16 3.43 5.15
CA SER A 160 -2.57 3.62 5.49
C SER A 160 -2.70 4.72 6.53
N CYS A 161 -3.74 5.51 6.36
CA CYS A 161 -4.08 6.58 7.28
C CYS A 161 -5.49 6.36 7.79
N PRO A 162 -5.69 5.38 8.70
CA PRO A 162 -6.99 5.21 9.34
C PRO A 162 -7.33 6.48 10.11
N ALA A 163 -8.61 6.85 10.12
CA ALA A 163 -9.08 7.95 10.93
C ALA A 163 -8.90 7.60 12.41
N PRO A 164 -8.34 8.52 13.22
CA PRO A 164 -8.09 8.24 14.63
C PRO A 164 -9.42 8.07 15.36
N ASP A 165 -9.49 7.15 16.32
CA ASP A 165 -10.71 6.90 17.13
C ASP A 165 -11.30 8.19 17.74
N ALA A 166 -10.43 9.16 18.05
CA ALA A 166 -10.79 10.47 18.57
C ALA A 166 -11.58 11.36 17.60
N ILE A 167 -11.76 10.99 16.33
CA ILE A 167 -12.59 11.72 15.36
C ILE A 167 -14.09 11.39 15.51
N PHE A 168 -14.45 10.24 16.09
CA PHE A 168 -15.85 9.80 16.18
C PHE A 168 -16.57 10.36 17.41
N GLY A 169 -17.84 10.72 17.28
CA GLY A 169 -18.69 11.22 18.37
C GLY A 169 -19.39 12.53 18.04
N THR A 170 -19.80 13.26 19.08
CA THR A 170 -20.62 14.47 18.96
C THR A 170 -19.78 15.75 18.98
N TYR A 171 -20.15 16.70 18.14
CA TYR A 171 -19.48 17.98 17.94
C TYR A 171 -20.44 19.15 18.07
N ASN A 172 -19.98 20.21 18.72
CA ASN A 172 -20.57 21.53 18.59
C ASN A 172 -20.07 22.17 17.31
N VAL A 173 -20.98 22.72 16.52
CA VAL A 173 -20.67 23.22 15.19
C VAL A 173 -21.00 24.69 15.06
N VAL A 174 -20.13 25.43 14.39
CA VAL A 174 -20.36 26.81 13.95
C VAL A 174 -20.12 26.88 12.44
N THR A 175 -21.14 27.27 11.69
CA THR A 175 -21.10 27.39 10.24
C THR A 175 -21.23 28.84 9.81
N THR A 176 -20.39 29.23 8.86
CA THR A 176 -20.53 30.47 8.09
C THR A 176 -20.93 30.10 6.67
N GLY A 177 -22.18 30.37 6.33
CA GLY A 177 -22.71 30.24 4.97
C GLY A 177 -22.26 31.42 4.12
N THR A 178 -21.75 31.14 2.94
CA THR A 178 -21.42 32.13 1.91
C THR A 178 -22.65 32.37 1.01
N THR A 179 -22.51 33.24 0.01
CA THR A 179 -23.59 33.58 -0.94
C THR A 179 -24.22 32.31 -1.51
N PRO A 180 -25.56 32.18 -1.59
CA PRO A 180 -26.59 33.20 -1.29
C PRO A 180 -27.05 33.25 0.17
N ALA A 181 -26.65 32.30 1.03
CA ALA A 181 -27.12 32.24 2.41
C ALA A 181 -26.70 33.45 3.23
N GLU A 182 -25.45 33.89 3.06
CA GLU A 182 -24.85 35.02 3.81
C GLU A 182 -25.09 34.95 5.33
N ALA A 183 -25.09 33.73 5.89
CA ALA A 183 -25.40 33.45 7.28
C ALA A 183 -24.11 33.29 8.08
N GLU A 184 -23.90 34.11 9.11
CA GLU A 184 -22.74 34.00 10.01
C GLU A 184 -23.11 33.38 11.35
N GLY A 185 -22.26 32.49 11.85
CA GLY A 185 -22.36 31.97 13.22
C GLY A 185 -23.54 31.03 13.46
N VAL A 186 -24.00 30.31 12.44
CA VAL A 186 -25.06 29.30 12.58
C VAL A 186 -24.53 28.16 13.45
N THR A 187 -25.20 27.87 14.57
CA THR A 187 -24.77 26.81 15.49
C THR A 187 -25.61 25.55 15.34
N ASN A 188 -25.02 24.37 15.47
CA ASN A 188 -25.72 23.08 15.49
C ASN A 188 -24.91 22.03 16.28
N VAL A 189 -25.45 20.82 16.36
CA VAL A 189 -24.75 19.63 16.84
C VAL A 189 -24.66 18.62 15.70
N VAL A 190 -23.46 18.11 15.45
CA VAL A 190 -23.20 17.08 14.43
C VAL A 190 -22.61 15.85 15.11
N GLU A 191 -23.11 14.68 14.75
CA GLU A 191 -22.55 13.39 15.12
C GLU A 191 -21.74 12.82 13.96
N ILE A 192 -20.54 12.31 14.26
CA ILE A 192 -19.66 11.64 13.31
C ILE A 192 -19.52 10.17 13.72
N THR A 193 -19.87 9.25 12.82
CA THR A 193 -19.78 7.80 13.00
C THR A 193 -19.03 7.14 11.84
N SER A 194 -18.63 5.88 11.98
CA SER A 194 -18.02 5.13 10.87
C SER A 194 -19.10 4.58 9.93
N VAL A 195 -18.81 4.58 8.63
CA VAL A 195 -19.66 3.92 7.63
C VAL A 195 -19.29 2.44 7.56
N ASP A 196 -20.21 1.54 7.94
CA ASP A 196 -20.02 0.08 7.87
C ASP A 196 -18.73 -0.44 8.53
N GLY A 197 -18.22 0.26 9.56
CA GLY A 197 -16.96 -0.08 10.22
C GLY A 197 -15.70 0.36 9.47
N SER A 198 -15.83 1.17 8.42
CA SER A 198 -14.71 1.83 7.75
C SER A 198 -13.99 2.78 8.71
N ASP A 199 -12.67 2.78 8.64
CA ASP A 199 -11.77 3.71 9.31
C ASP A 199 -11.48 4.95 8.45
N THR A 200 -11.89 5.00 7.19
CA THR A 200 -11.60 6.12 6.28
C THR A 200 -12.87 6.84 5.82
N GLN A 201 -14.05 6.26 6.02
CA GLN A 201 -15.32 6.88 5.66
C GLN A 201 -16.10 7.30 6.91
N LEU A 202 -16.30 8.60 7.03
CA LEU A 202 -16.94 9.25 8.15
C LEU A 202 -18.37 9.64 7.77
N GLN A 203 -19.37 9.10 8.47
CA GLN A 203 -20.76 9.51 8.35
C GLN A 203 -20.99 10.74 9.22
N PHE A 204 -21.25 11.88 8.60
CA PHE A 204 -21.70 13.08 9.26
C PHE A 204 -23.23 13.07 9.32
N SER A 205 -23.80 13.42 10.47
CA SER A 205 -25.25 13.58 10.61
C SER A 205 -25.79 14.80 9.85
N ASP A 206 -24.95 15.82 9.64
CA ASP A 206 -25.27 17.01 8.86
C ASP A 206 -23.99 17.66 8.29
N VAL A 207 -23.77 17.55 6.98
CA VAL A 207 -22.60 18.16 6.31
C VAL A 207 -22.72 19.68 6.16
N THR A 208 -23.92 20.25 6.30
CA THR A 208 -24.14 21.69 6.23
C THR A 208 -23.88 22.40 7.56
N GLY A 209 -23.56 21.64 8.62
CA GLY A 209 -23.27 22.16 9.95
C GLY A 209 -24.37 23.06 10.51
N GLY A 210 -25.62 22.76 10.19
CA GLY A 210 -26.82 23.45 10.64
C GLY A 210 -27.34 24.53 9.71
N LEU A 211 -26.67 24.82 8.58
CA LEU A 211 -27.16 25.88 7.69
C LEU A 211 -28.59 25.56 7.21
N TYR A 212 -28.83 24.36 6.71
CA TYR A 212 -30.15 24.00 6.20
C TYR A 212 -31.20 23.99 7.31
N LYS A 213 -30.86 23.44 8.47
CA LYS A 213 -31.80 23.33 9.58
C LYS A 213 -32.12 24.63 10.28
N ASN A 214 -31.10 25.41 10.62
CA ASN A 214 -31.24 26.56 11.51
C ASN A 214 -31.35 27.88 10.76
N HIS A 215 -30.93 27.94 9.49
CA HIS A 215 -31.10 29.13 8.66
C HIS A 215 -32.25 28.98 7.65
N TYR A 216 -32.35 27.83 6.97
CA TYR A 216 -33.44 27.55 6.02
C TYR A 216 -34.62 26.78 6.62
N GLU A 217 -34.64 26.57 7.94
CA GLU A 217 -35.73 25.88 8.67
C GLU A 217 -36.08 24.48 8.09
N SER A 218 -35.07 23.78 7.59
CA SER A 218 -35.22 22.50 6.88
C SER A 218 -34.62 21.31 7.66
N ALA A 219 -34.53 20.14 7.04
CA ALA A 219 -33.90 18.98 7.66
C ALA A 219 -32.36 19.09 7.64
N ASP A 220 -31.71 18.35 8.53
CA ASP A 220 -30.27 18.08 8.46
C ASP A 220 -29.95 17.30 7.16
N ASN A 221 -28.79 17.56 6.53
CA ASN A 221 -28.37 16.82 5.33
C ASN A 221 -27.21 15.87 5.68
N PRO A 222 -27.46 14.58 5.96
CA PRO A 222 -26.39 13.63 6.25
C PRO A 222 -25.53 13.38 5.01
N GLY A 223 -24.25 13.07 5.22
CA GLY A 223 -23.31 12.78 4.12
C GLY A 223 -22.04 12.09 4.59
N ILE A 224 -21.32 11.50 3.64
CA ILE A 224 -20.06 10.80 3.88
C ILE A 224 -18.89 11.71 3.53
N VAL A 225 -17.93 11.78 4.44
CA VAL A 225 -16.67 12.52 4.28
C VAL A 225 -15.53 11.52 4.42
N ASN A 226 -14.62 11.49 3.45
CA ASN A 226 -13.45 10.62 3.49
C ASN A 226 -12.33 11.28 4.29
N TYR A 227 -11.68 10.51 5.15
CA TYR A 227 -10.48 10.91 5.87
C TYR A 227 -9.24 10.41 5.15
N VAL A 228 -8.29 11.32 4.92
CA VAL A 228 -7.00 11.01 4.28
C VAL A 228 -5.89 11.73 5.05
N CYS A 229 -5.25 11.03 5.99
CA CYS A 229 -4.09 11.53 6.74
C CYS A 229 -4.27 12.93 7.37
N GLY A 230 -5.47 13.21 7.90
CA GLY A 230 -5.81 14.51 8.50
C GLY A 230 -6.63 15.40 7.58
N ASP A 231 -6.63 15.16 6.28
CA ASP A 231 -7.50 15.85 5.33
C ASP A 231 -8.89 15.19 5.31
N LEU A 232 -9.90 16.03 5.06
CA LEU A 232 -11.28 15.63 4.90
C LEU A 232 -11.72 15.93 3.47
N VAL A 233 -12.27 14.93 2.78
CA VAL A 233 -12.65 15.06 1.38
C VAL A 233 -14.08 14.53 1.19
N MET A 234 -14.97 15.43 0.80
CA MET A 234 -16.36 15.13 0.48
C MET A 234 -16.54 15.26 -1.03
N VAL A 235 -16.98 14.19 -1.69
CA VAL A 235 -17.16 14.16 -3.14
C VAL A 235 -18.56 13.68 -3.46
N ASP A 236 -19.25 14.44 -4.31
CA ASP A 236 -20.55 14.12 -4.91
C ASP A 236 -21.56 13.50 -3.93
N GLN A 237 -21.68 14.06 -2.73
CA GLN A 237 -22.66 13.60 -1.74
C GLN A 237 -24.05 14.14 -2.07
N ASP A 238 -25.07 13.29 -2.09
CA ASP A 238 -26.42 13.73 -2.45
C ASP A 238 -26.95 14.86 -1.54
N ASP A 239 -27.58 15.86 -2.15
CA ASP A 239 -28.50 16.74 -1.42
C ASP A 239 -29.82 15.99 -1.18
N THR A 240 -29.97 15.45 0.02
CA THR A 240 -31.16 14.69 0.42
C THR A 240 -32.34 15.58 0.82
N VAL A 241 -32.11 16.87 1.02
CA VAL A 241 -33.11 17.83 1.50
C VAL A 241 -33.82 18.49 0.33
N TYR A 242 -33.08 19.06 -0.61
CA TYR A 242 -33.62 19.75 -1.78
C TYR A 242 -33.53 18.94 -3.07
N GLY A 243 -32.57 18.02 -3.16
CA GLY A 243 -32.40 17.12 -4.30
C GLY A 243 -31.90 17.82 -5.56
N GLY A 244 -31.39 17.00 -6.50
CA GLY A 244 -30.98 17.46 -7.83
C GLY A 244 -29.56 18.03 -7.90
N ASP A 245 -28.89 18.15 -6.76
CA ASP A 245 -27.54 18.70 -6.61
C ASP A 245 -26.68 17.81 -5.71
N VAL A 246 -25.38 18.08 -5.67
CA VAL A 246 -24.40 17.31 -4.90
C VAL A 246 -23.45 18.19 -4.11
N PHE A 247 -23.16 17.76 -2.90
CA PHE A 247 -22.20 18.36 -1.99
C PHE A 247 -20.78 17.87 -2.28
N ASN A 248 -19.90 18.84 -2.50
CA ASN A 248 -18.45 18.65 -2.58
C ASN A 248 -17.79 19.51 -1.50
N GLY A 249 -16.65 19.07 -0.96
CA GLY A 249 -15.98 19.80 0.10
C GLY A 249 -14.61 19.27 0.45
N THR A 250 -13.83 20.14 1.08
CA THR A 250 -12.49 19.84 1.58
C THR A 250 -12.33 20.41 2.98
N GLY A 251 -11.55 19.74 3.81
CA GLY A 251 -11.37 20.13 5.20
C GLY A 251 -10.15 19.50 5.82
N SER A 252 -10.01 19.70 7.12
CA SER A 252 -8.93 19.13 7.91
C SER A 252 -9.40 18.77 9.31
N TYR A 253 -8.74 17.78 9.90
CA TYR A 253 -8.84 17.38 11.30
C TYR A 253 -7.51 17.64 12.00
N ASP A 254 -7.55 18.44 13.05
CA ASP A 254 -6.40 18.63 13.93
C ASP A 254 -6.50 17.65 15.11
N ALA A 255 -5.69 16.59 15.07
CA ALA A 255 -5.66 15.57 16.12
C ALA A 255 -5.20 16.11 17.49
N SER A 256 -4.48 17.23 17.53
CA SER A 256 -3.99 17.81 18.78
C SER A 256 -5.08 18.58 19.53
N THR A 257 -6.01 19.19 18.81
CA THR A 257 -7.12 19.97 19.37
C THR A 257 -8.47 19.25 19.30
N GLY A 258 -8.57 18.21 18.46
CA GLY A 258 -9.82 17.53 18.15
C GLY A 258 -10.78 18.36 17.29
N GLN A 259 -10.31 19.48 16.72
CA GLN A 259 -11.12 20.37 15.88
C GLN A 259 -11.15 19.88 14.43
N LEU A 260 -12.32 19.95 13.79
CA LEU A 260 -12.46 19.76 12.34
C LEU A 260 -12.89 21.08 11.70
N THR A 261 -12.40 21.31 10.49
CA THR A 261 -12.93 22.35 9.60
C THR A 261 -13.33 21.71 8.29
N LEU A 262 -14.54 21.98 7.79
CA LEU A 262 -15.04 21.50 6.51
C LEU A 262 -15.56 22.69 5.69
N SER A 263 -14.94 22.94 4.54
CA SER A 263 -15.48 23.83 3.52
C SER A 263 -16.29 23.00 2.53
N TRP A 264 -17.51 23.41 2.21
CA TRP A 264 -18.41 22.65 1.35
C TRP A 264 -19.19 23.55 0.40
N SER A 265 -19.69 22.98 -0.70
CA SER A 265 -20.64 23.60 -1.62
C SER A 265 -21.56 22.56 -2.23
N ASN A 266 -22.84 22.90 -2.45
CA ASN A 266 -23.80 22.05 -3.14
C ASN A 266 -23.79 22.25 -4.68
N GLY A 267 -22.91 23.10 -5.22
CA GLY A 267 -22.83 23.36 -6.67
C GLY A 267 -23.99 24.19 -7.26
N PHE A 268 -25.07 24.43 -6.50
CA PHE A 268 -26.24 25.22 -6.92
C PHE A 268 -26.24 26.65 -6.36
N GLY A 269 -25.28 26.96 -5.51
CA GLY A 269 -25.06 28.31 -4.99
C GLY A 269 -24.73 28.30 -3.52
N ASP A 270 -25.25 27.36 -2.72
CA ASP A 270 -24.90 27.31 -1.31
C ASP A 270 -23.48 26.76 -1.13
N ALA A 271 -22.74 27.42 -0.26
CA ALA A 271 -21.44 26.98 0.20
C ALA A 271 -21.21 27.51 1.62
N GLY A 272 -20.37 26.83 2.38
CA GLY A 272 -20.09 27.23 3.75
C GLY A 272 -18.76 26.71 4.27
N ILE A 273 -18.31 27.32 5.36
CA ILE A 273 -17.21 26.83 6.18
C ILE A 273 -17.79 26.45 7.53
N THR A 274 -17.62 25.20 7.89
CA THR A 274 -18.15 24.58 9.10
C THR A 274 -16.97 24.22 10.01
N VAL A 275 -16.96 24.77 11.22
CA VAL A 275 -15.97 24.45 12.26
C VAL A 275 -16.64 23.59 13.32
N LEU A 276 -16.10 22.40 13.55
CA LEU A 276 -16.60 21.43 14.52
C LEU A 276 -15.64 21.31 15.69
N THR A 277 -16.15 21.49 16.91
CA THR A 277 -15.40 21.34 18.17
C THR A 277 -16.00 20.21 18.98
N LYS A 278 -15.15 19.24 19.38
CA LYS A 278 -15.56 18.07 20.17
C LYS A 278 -16.33 18.49 21.43
N GLN A 279 -17.40 17.76 21.76
CA GLN A 279 -18.11 17.91 23.04
C GLN A 279 -17.36 17.28 24.21
#